data_AF-A0A8J7TRE6-F1
#
_entry.id   AF-A0A8J7TRE6-F1
#
_cell.length_a   1.000
_cell.length_b   1.000
_cell.length_c   1.000
_cell.angle_alpha   90.00
_cell.angle_beta   90.00
_cell.angle_gamma   90.00
#
_symmetry.space_group_name_H-M   'P 1'
#
loop_
_entity.id
_entity.type
_entity.pdbx_description
1 polymer ?
#
loop_
_entity_poly.entity_id
_entity_poly.type
_entity_poly.pdbx_seq_one_letter_code
_entity_poly.pdbx_strand_id
1 'polypeptide(L)'
;MCWFITLAVNGEAAEKVRISAHTHSSVNVAESSGTTACALFKPEMAKFLITMGGCSCSLFHEIRTAKLDSEKKRAQLRRKGWSEAKIERALAESCEANKRNAEARDAARDVQARRFREFVVSVFDEGAEVQVYCHSYQGSVVSEQLTRPVHLRVTRAQFLASGFPAESVVSVAG
;
A
#
# COMPACT_ATOMS: atom_id res chain seq x y z
N MET A 1 4.72 -10.24 -6.71
CA MET A 1 3.90 -9.85 -5.55
C MET A 1 3.38 -8.45 -5.80
N CYS A 2 2.06 -8.28 -5.68
CA CYS A 2 1.40 -7.00 -5.84
C CYS A 2 0.52 -6.75 -4.63
N TRP A 3 0.51 -5.51 -4.14
CA TRP A 3 -0.40 -5.09 -3.09
C TRP A 3 -1.78 -4.81 -3.68
N PHE A 4 -2.80 -5.29 -2.99
CA PHE A 4 -4.19 -4.96 -3.27
C PHE A 4 -4.85 -4.41 -2.00
N ILE A 5 -5.62 -3.34 -2.16
CA ILE A 5 -6.37 -2.71 -1.09
C ILE A 5 -7.86 -2.99 -1.29
N THR A 6 -8.49 -3.57 -0.26
CA THR A 6 -9.93 -3.70 -0.17
C THR A 6 -10.46 -2.66 0.82
N LEU A 7 -11.34 -1.80 0.34
CA LEU A 7 -12.10 -0.83 1.13
C LEU A 7 -13.50 -1.38 1.37
N ALA A 8 -13.93 -1.43 2.62
CA ALA A 8 -15.29 -1.77 2.99
C ALA A 8 -15.97 -0.59 3.68
N VAL A 9 -17.21 -0.30 3.28
CA VAL A 9 -18.04 0.75 3.88
C VAL A 9 -19.44 0.23 4.18
N ASN A 10 -20.16 0.87 5.11
CA ASN A 10 -21.59 0.60 5.28
C ASN A 10 -22.36 0.90 3.98
N GLY A 11 -23.43 0.14 3.70
CA GLY A 11 -24.13 0.18 2.41
C GLY A 11 -24.60 1.56 1.97
N GLU A 12 -25.01 2.43 2.91
CA GLU A 12 -25.42 3.81 2.63
C GLU A 12 -24.28 4.69 2.09
N ALA A 13 -23.02 4.36 2.41
CA ALA A 13 -21.84 5.07 1.95
C ALA A 13 -21.27 4.52 0.64
N ALA A 14 -21.83 3.43 0.10
CA ALA A 14 -21.37 2.83 -1.15
C ALA A 14 -21.41 3.81 -2.33
N GLU A 15 -22.51 4.58 -2.44
CA GLU A 15 -22.65 5.57 -3.52
C GLU A 15 -21.64 6.71 -3.40
N LYS A 16 -21.33 7.13 -2.17
CA LYS A 16 -20.31 8.16 -1.92
C LYS A 16 -18.93 7.71 -2.36
N VAL A 17 -18.59 6.44 -2.13
CA VAL A 17 -17.35 5.83 -2.63
C VAL A 17 -17.30 5.87 -4.16
N ARG A 18 -18.41 5.54 -4.84
CA ARG A 18 -18.49 5.60 -6.31
C ARG A 18 -18.33 7.03 -6.83
N ILE A 19 -19.02 7.99 -6.25
CA ILE A 19 -18.93 9.40 -6.66
C ILE A 19 -17.52 9.94 -6.40
N SER A 20 -16.99 9.72 -5.20
CA SER A 20 -15.67 10.20 -4.80
C SER A 20 -14.55 9.60 -5.65
N ALA A 21 -14.70 8.37 -6.13
CA ALA A 21 -13.76 7.77 -7.08
C ALA A 21 -13.61 8.59 -8.37
N HIS A 22 -14.70 9.20 -8.86
CA HIS A 22 -14.66 10.04 -10.06
C HIS A 22 -14.00 11.40 -9.79
N THR A 23 -14.15 11.92 -8.56
CA THR A 23 -13.52 13.18 -8.13
C THR A 23 -12.03 13.01 -7.87
N HIS A 24 -11.62 11.86 -7.32
CA HIS A 24 -10.24 11.48 -7.07
C HIS A 24 -9.68 10.69 -8.26
N SER A 25 -9.42 11.39 -9.38
CA SER A 25 -9.03 10.84 -10.70
C SER A 25 -7.81 9.89 -10.76
N SER A 26 -7.14 9.67 -9.64
CA SER A 26 -5.95 8.82 -9.54
C SER A 26 -6.21 7.38 -9.08
N VAL A 27 -7.43 7.04 -8.65
CA VAL A 27 -7.76 5.69 -8.18
C VAL A 27 -8.89 5.05 -8.99
N ASN A 28 -8.72 3.78 -9.33
CA ASN A 28 -9.76 2.93 -9.86
C ASN A 28 -10.47 2.25 -8.68
N VAL A 29 -11.79 2.40 -8.62
CA VAL A 29 -12.65 1.80 -7.60
C VAL A 29 -13.59 0.84 -8.28
N ALA A 30 -13.44 -0.46 -8.00
CA ALA A 30 -14.29 -1.50 -8.54
C ALA A 30 -15.00 -2.22 -7.40
N GLU A 31 -16.31 -2.43 -7.51
CA GLU A 31 -17.03 -3.28 -6.57
C GLU A 31 -16.45 -4.70 -6.56
N SER A 32 -16.34 -5.26 -5.36
CA SER A 32 -15.74 -6.58 -5.16
C SER A 32 -16.62 -7.42 -4.25
N SER A 33 -17.14 -8.52 -4.78
CA SER A 33 -17.82 -9.55 -4.00
C SER A 33 -17.08 -10.89 -4.01
N GLY A 34 -16.12 -11.07 -4.92
CA GLY A 34 -15.46 -12.36 -5.18
C GLY A 34 -14.00 -12.46 -4.73
N THR A 35 -13.43 -11.45 -4.08
CA THR A 35 -12.04 -11.56 -3.57
C THR A 35 -12.02 -12.25 -2.21
N THR A 36 -10.92 -12.95 -1.90
CA THR A 36 -10.77 -13.59 -0.58
C THR A 36 -10.77 -12.58 0.57
N ALA A 37 -10.33 -11.34 0.31
CA ALA A 37 -10.38 -10.25 1.27
C ALA A 37 -11.81 -9.83 1.64
N CYS A 38 -12.81 -10.02 0.76
CA CYS A 38 -14.20 -9.67 1.07
C CYS A 38 -14.75 -10.44 2.27
N ALA A 39 -14.23 -11.65 2.53
CA ALA A 39 -14.62 -12.48 3.67
C ALA A 39 -14.12 -11.93 5.03
N LEU A 40 -13.20 -10.95 5.03
CA LEU A 40 -12.70 -10.30 6.25
C LEU A 40 -13.65 -9.24 6.81
N PHE A 41 -14.64 -8.83 6.02
CA PHE A 41 -15.58 -7.76 6.36
C PHE A 41 -16.97 -8.32 6.59
N LYS A 42 -17.83 -7.54 7.26
CA LYS A 42 -19.20 -7.97 7.49
C LYS A 42 -19.97 -8.11 6.15
N PRO A 43 -20.88 -9.09 6.01
CA PRO A 43 -21.60 -9.34 4.77
C PRO A 43 -22.35 -8.12 4.21
N GLU A 44 -22.92 -7.30 5.07
CA GLU A 44 -23.73 -6.11 4.75
C GLU A 44 -22.91 -4.91 4.24
N MET A 45 -21.59 -4.92 4.44
CA MET A 45 -20.74 -3.84 3.95
C MET A 45 -20.58 -3.93 2.44
N ALA A 46 -20.62 -2.79 1.76
CA ALA A 46 -20.18 -2.67 0.37
C ALA A 46 -18.65 -2.74 0.34
N LYS A 47 -18.09 -3.64 -0.48
CA LYS A 47 -16.64 -3.79 -0.62
C LYS A 47 -16.18 -3.37 -2.00
N PHE A 48 -15.03 -2.71 -2.02
CA PHE A 48 -14.42 -2.17 -3.21
C PHE A 48 -12.94 -2.55 -3.26
N LEU A 49 -12.48 -2.95 -4.43
CA LEU A 49 -11.07 -3.11 -4.74
C LEU A 49 -10.53 -1.77 -5.26
N ILE A 50 -9.56 -1.20 -4.56
CA ILE A 50 -8.98 0.10 -4.89
C ILE A 50 -7.63 -0.09 -5.55
N THR A 51 -7.47 0.30 -6.81
CA THR A 51 -6.24 0.10 -7.58
C THR A 51 -5.79 1.36 -8.31
N MET A 52 -4.57 1.36 -8.82
CA MET A 52 -4.05 2.35 -9.74
C MET A 52 -3.38 1.61 -10.91
N GLY A 53 -3.95 1.73 -12.11
CA GLY A 53 -3.55 0.95 -13.28
C GLY A 53 -4.01 -0.51 -13.19
N GLY A 54 -3.45 -1.29 -12.26
CA GLY A 54 -3.79 -2.70 -12.08
C GLY A 54 -3.46 -3.31 -10.70
N CYS A 55 -2.87 -2.53 -9.78
CA CYS A 55 -2.65 -2.94 -8.39
C CYS A 55 -2.61 -1.70 -7.48
N SER A 56 -2.48 -1.89 -6.18
CA SER A 56 -2.45 -0.82 -5.17
C SER A 56 -1.03 -0.49 -4.70
N CYS A 57 0.01 -0.96 -5.38
CA CYS A 57 1.42 -0.74 -5.01
C CYS A 57 1.83 0.75 -4.96
N SER A 58 1.12 1.63 -5.66
CA SER A 58 1.33 3.08 -5.60
C SER A 58 0.54 3.75 -4.47
N LEU A 59 -0.43 3.05 -3.88
CA LEU A 59 -1.33 3.53 -2.83
C LEU A 59 -0.90 3.07 -1.44
N PHE A 60 -0.09 2.01 -1.39
CA PHE A 60 0.42 1.39 -0.18
C PHE A 60 1.90 1.10 -0.33
N HIS A 61 2.67 1.40 0.71
CA HIS A 61 4.05 0.98 0.85
C HIS A 61 4.29 0.53 2.29
N GLU A 62 4.69 -0.73 2.44
CA GLU A 62 5.29 -1.20 3.68
C GLU A 62 6.65 -0.52 3.82
N ILE A 63 6.85 0.24 4.90
CA ILE A 63 8.14 0.88 5.21
C ILE A 63 9.18 -0.23 5.37
N ARG A 64 9.88 -0.58 4.28
CA ARG A 64 10.95 -1.56 4.27
C ARG A 64 12.27 -0.83 4.32
N THR A 65 13.01 -0.99 5.40
CA THR A 65 14.44 -0.66 5.41
C THR A 65 15.14 -1.60 4.42
N ALA A 66 15.43 -1.12 3.22
CA ALA A 66 16.12 -1.92 2.21
C ALA A 66 17.53 -2.27 2.69
N LYS A 67 17.76 -3.55 3.01
CA LYS A 67 19.11 -4.06 3.29
C LYS A 67 19.80 -4.26 1.95
N LEU A 68 20.75 -3.38 1.61
CA LEU A 68 21.58 -3.54 0.43
C LEU A 68 22.45 -4.81 0.61
N ASP A 69 22.35 -5.78 -0.30
CA ASP A 69 23.26 -6.93 -0.34
C ASP A 69 24.62 -6.47 -0.91
N SER A 70 25.38 -5.80 -0.04
CA SER A 70 26.69 -5.22 -0.35
C SER A 70 27.74 -6.28 -0.67
N GLU A 71 27.59 -7.50 -0.16
CA GLU A 71 28.57 -8.57 -0.31
C GLU A 71 28.57 -9.16 -1.72
N LYS A 72 27.38 -9.41 -2.29
CA LYS A 72 27.26 -9.91 -3.66
C LYS A 72 27.84 -8.93 -4.69
N LYS A 73 27.60 -7.63 -4.49
CA LYS A 73 28.13 -6.57 -5.36
C LYS A 73 29.65 -6.41 -5.20
N ARG A 74 30.16 -6.50 -3.98
CA ARG A 74 31.62 -6.52 -3.70
C ARG A 74 32.31 -7.67 -4.42
N ALA A 75 31.77 -8.89 -4.33
CA ALA A 75 32.32 -10.07 -5.01
C ALA A 75 32.30 -9.95 -6.54
N GLN A 76 31.28 -9.30 -7.11
CA GLN A 76 31.23 -9.02 -8.55
C GLN A 76 32.31 -8.04 -8.99
N LEU A 77 32.54 -6.97 -8.22
CA LEU A 77 33.55 -5.95 -8.56
C LEU A 77 34.98 -6.48 -8.38
N ARG A 78 35.22 -7.35 -7.40
CA ARG A 78 36.50 -8.08 -7.27
C ARG A 78 36.79 -8.93 -8.50
N ARG A 79 35.80 -9.67 -9.00
CA ARG A 79 35.95 -10.48 -10.24
C ARG A 79 36.28 -9.64 -11.48
N LYS A 80 35.98 -8.33 -11.46
CA LYS A 80 36.33 -7.38 -12.53
C LYS A 80 37.73 -6.79 -12.36
N GLY A 81 38.51 -7.24 -11.38
CA GLY A 81 39.87 -6.77 -11.13
C GLY A 81 39.94 -5.36 -10.52
N TRP A 82 38.88 -4.89 -9.87
CA TRP A 82 38.90 -3.57 -9.22
C TRP A 82 39.71 -3.64 -7.92
N SER A 83 40.49 -2.60 -7.63
CA SER A 83 41.16 -2.47 -6.33
C SER A 83 40.13 -2.22 -5.22
N GLU A 84 40.42 -2.64 -3.98
CA GLU A 84 39.49 -2.47 -2.85
C GLU A 84 39.08 -1.00 -2.66
N ALA A 85 40.00 -0.05 -2.82
CA ALA A 85 39.70 1.39 -2.74
C ALA A 85 38.73 1.89 -3.84
N LYS A 86 38.71 1.23 -5.01
CA LYS A 86 37.75 1.53 -6.09
C LYS A 86 36.40 0.86 -5.84
N ILE A 87 36.41 -0.33 -5.25
CA ILE A 87 35.21 -1.06 -4.85
C ILE A 87 34.47 -0.31 -3.75
N GLU A 88 35.15 0.17 -2.71
CA GLU A 88 34.54 0.93 -1.61
C GLU A 88 33.89 2.22 -2.09
N ARG A 89 34.60 3.01 -2.92
CA ARG A 89 34.02 4.21 -3.53
C ARG A 89 32.77 3.90 -4.35
N ALA A 90 32.82 2.87 -5.19
CA ALA A 90 31.67 2.50 -6.01
C ALA A 90 30.48 1.96 -5.21
N LEU A 91 30.73 1.27 -4.09
CA LEU A 91 29.69 0.84 -3.17
C LEU A 91 29.06 2.05 -2.45
N ALA A 92 29.87 3.01 -2.00
CA ALA A 92 29.40 4.24 -1.37
C ALA A 92 28.58 5.10 -2.34
N GLU A 93 29.09 5.34 -3.55
CA GLU A 93 28.37 6.07 -4.61
C GLU A 93 27.07 5.36 -5.00
N SER A 94 27.10 4.02 -5.11
CA SER A 94 25.90 3.24 -5.38
C SER A 94 24.90 3.28 -4.23
N CYS A 95 25.36 3.34 -2.98
CA CYS A 95 24.50 3.46 -1.80
C CYS A 95 23.79 4.82 -1.82
N GLU A 96 24.54 5.91 -2.01
CA GLU A 96 24.01 7.27 -2.06
C GLU A 96 23.11 7.50 -3.28
N ALA A 97 23.44 6.94 -4.45
CA ALA A 97 22.57 6.99 -5.61
C ALA A 97 21.27 6.19 -5.39
N ASN A 98 21.36 5.00 -4.78
CA ASN A 98 20.17 4.22 -4.43
C ASN A 98 19.31 4.92 -3.39
N LYS A 99 19.93 5.55 -2.38
CA LYS A 99 19.24 6.33 -1.36
C LYS A 99 18.46 7.49 -1.98
N ARG A 100 19.11 8.33 -2.78
CA ARG A 100 18.44 9.45 -3.48
C ARG A 100 17.32 8.99 -4.43
N ASN A 101 17.53 7.90 -5.16
CA ASN A 101 16.51 7.35 -6.04
C ASN A 101 15.35 6.71 -5.27
N ALA A 102 15.62 6.07 -4.13
CA ALA A 102 14.60 5.55 -3.23
C ALA A 102 13.78 6.72 -2.66
N GLU A 103 14.44 7.74 -2.09
CA GLU A 103 13.80 8.95 -1.55
C GLU A 103 12.91 9.65 -2.59
N ALA A 104 13.39 9.82 -3.83
CA ALA A 104 12.59 10.44 -4.90
C ALA A 104 11.36 9.60 -5.30
N ARG A 105 11.51 8.27 -5.34
CA ARG A 105 10.39 7.35 -5.64
C ARG A 105 9.41 7.27 -4.48
N ASP A 106 9.91 7.29 -3.25
CA ASP A 106 9.12 7.26 -2.03
C ASP A 106 8.34 8.57 -1.89
N ALA A 107 8.92 9.72 -2.23
CA ALA A 107 8.19 10.99 -2.26
C ALA A 107 7.03 10.98 -3.26
N ALA A 108 7.24 10.52 -4.50
CA ALA A 108 6.17 10.45 -5.49
C ALA A 108 5.06 9.46 -5.11
N ARG A 109 5.43 8.32 -4.51
CA ARG A 109 4.49 7.33 -3.99
C ARG A 109 3.74 7.83 -2.75
N ASP A 110 4.41 8.57 -1.88
CA ASP A 110 3.79 9.13 -0.69
C ASP A 110 2.70 10.15 -1.05
N VAL A 111 2.85 10.91 -2.15
CA VAL A 111 1.78 11.78 -2.65
C VAL A 111 0.52 10.96 -2.99
N GLN A 112 0.66 9.82 -3.67
CA GLN A 112 -0.47 8.99 -4.05
C GLN A 112 -1.08 8.24 -2.86
N ALA A 113 -0.23 7.70 -1.99
CA ALA A 113 -0.67 7.07 -0.76
C ALA A 113 -1.40 8.09 0.15
N ARG A 114 -0.91 9.33 0.25
CA ARG A 114 -1.56 10.42 0.98
C ARG A 114 -2.92 10.77 0.37
N ARG A 115 -3.02 10.93 -0.95
CA ARG A 115 -4.30 11.17 -1.64
C ARG A 115 -5.31 10.06 -1.41
N PHE A 116 -4.86 8.80 -1.41
CA PHE A 116 -5.71 7.68 -1.04
C PHE A 116 -6.17 7.77 0.42
N ARG A 117 -5.27 8.10 1.36
CA ARG A 117 -5.65 8.30 2.76
C ARG A 117 -6.67 9.43 2.93
N GLU A 118 -6.46 10.54 2.23
CA GLU A 118 -7.39 11.69 2.19
C GLU A 118 -8.77 11.27 1.65
N PHE A 119 -8.82 10.47 0.57
CA PHE A 119 -10.05 9.90 0.02
C PHE A 119 -10.78 8.99 1.02
N VAL A 120 -10.07 8.08 1.70
CA VAL A 120 -10.69 7.21 2.71
C VAL A 120 -11.26 8.04 3.87
N VAL A 121 -10.53 9.08 4.28
CA VAL A 121 -10.98 10.00 5.34
C VAL A 121 -12.15 10.86 4.90
N SER A 122 -12.24 11.31 3.64
CA SER A 122 -13.40 12.07 3.17
C SER A 122 -14.67 11.21 3.21
N VAL A 123 -14.57 9.94 2.82
CA VAL A 123 -15.69 8.98 2.92
C VAL A 123 -16.10 8.80 4.40
N PHE A 124 -15.13 8.70 5.31
CA PHE A 124 -15.38 8.62 6.75
C PHE A 124 -16.04 9.90 7.31
N ASP A 125 -15.53 11.09 6.94
CA ASP A 125 -16.01 12.39 7.40
C ASP A 125 -17.47 12.64 6.98
N GLU A 126 -17.96 11.93 5.95
CA GLU A 126 -19.37 11.91 5.53
C GLU A 126 -20.26 10.96 6.35
N GLY A 127 -19.77 10.42 7.47
CA GLY A 127 -20.50 9.58 8.41
C GLY A 127 -20.45 8.07 8.11
N ALA A 128 -19.55 7.62 7.24
CA ALA A 128 -19.41 6.21 6.88
C ALA A 128 -18.65 5.40 7.95
N GLU A 129 -19.06 4.14 8.18
CA GLU A 129 -18.18 3.17 8.82
C GLU A 129 -17.17 2.71 7.76
N VAL A 130 -15.88 2.93 7.99
CA VAL A 130 -14.83 2.64 7.01
C VAL A 130 -13.83 1.62 7.55
N GLN A 131 -13.59 0.56 6.78
CA GLN A 131 -12.58 -0.45 7.05
C GLN A 131 -11.69 -0.66 5.82
N VAL A 132 -10.38 -0.74 6.03
CA VAL A 132 -9.39 -0.92 4.96
C VAL A 132 -8.52 -2.13 5.25
N TYR A 133 -8.29 -2.97 4.23
CA TYR A 133 -7.37 -4.10 4.31
C TYR A 133 -6.38 -4.01 3.14
N CYS A 134 -5.09 -4.26 3.39
CA CYS A 134 -4.10 -4.41 2.33
C CYS A 134 -3.32 -5.71 2.47
N HIS A 135 -3.23 -6.44 1.36
CA HIS A 135 -2.55 -7.73 1.28
C HIS A 135 -1.64 -7.82 0.07
N SER A 136 -0.48 -8.47 0.24
CA SER A 136 0.47 -8.73 -0.83
C SER A 136 0.20 -10.09 -1.47
N TYR A 137 -0.64 -10.11 -2.49
CA TYR A 137 -0.99 -11.32 -3.23
C TYR A 137 0.21 -11.88 -4.03
N GLN A 138 0.43 -13.18 -3.90
CA GLN A 138 1.36 -13.96 -4.72
C GLN A 138 0.67 -14.62 -5.93
N GLY A 139 -0.63 -14.87 -5.82
CA GLY A 139 -1.48 -15.51 -6.81
C GLY A 139 -2.74 -14.70 -7.08
N SER A 140 -3.86 -15.41 -7.23
CA SER A 140 -5.15 -14.80 -7.57
C SER A 140 -5.82 -14.17 -6.36
N VAL A 141 -6.32 -12.95 -6.51
CA VAL A 141 -7.12 -12.24 -5.50
C VAL A 141 -8.42 -12.96 -5.12
N VAL A 142 -8.85 -13.93 -5.92
CA VAL A 142 -10.08 -14.71 -5.75
C VAL A 142 -9.86 -16.01 -4.98
N SER A 143 -8.67 -16.61 -5.07
CA SER A 143 -8.43 -17.95 -4.52
C SER A 143 -7.27 -18.05 -3.53
N GLU A 144 -6.44 -17.00 -3.41
CA GLU A 144 -5.34 -16.99 -2.44
C GLU A 144 -5.87 -16.96 -1.01
N GLN A 145 -5.42 -17.93 -0.21
CA GLN A 145 -5.77 -18.02 1.21
C GLN A 145 -5.07 -16.91 1.99
N LEU A 146 -5.86 -16.15 2.74
CA LEU A 146 -5.36 -15.08 3.59
C LEU A 146 -5.02 -15.62 4.97
N THR A 147 -3.91 -15.14 5.53
CA THR A 147 -3.63 -15.29 6.95
C THR A 147 -4.63 -14.48 7.76
N ARG A 148 -4.99 -14.96 8.96
CA ARG A 148 -5.95 -14.26 9.83
C ARG A 148 -5.40 -12.87 10.19
N PRO A 149 -6.04 -11.78 9.76
CA PRO A 149 -5.51 -10.44 9.98
C PRO A 149 -5.76 -9.98 11.41
N VAL A 150 -4.94 -9.04 11.87
CA VAL A 150 -5.22 -8.28 13.09
C VAL A 150 -6.22 -7.18 12.73
N HIS A 151 -7.23 -6.98 13.60
CA HIS A 151 -8.15 -5.86 13.49
C HIS A 151 -7.65 -4.71 14.36
N LEU A 152 -7.39 -3.56 13.74
CA LEU A 152 -6.92 -2.36 14.40
C LEU A 152 -7.96 -1.28 14.26
N ARG A 153 -8.16 -0.51 15.33
CA ARG A 153 -8.97 0.70 15.32
C ARG A 153 -8.04 1.88 15.47
N VAL A 154 -8.10 2.81 14.53
CA VAL A 154 -7.23 4.00 14.51
C VAL A 154 -8.06 5.26 14.41
N THR A 155 -7.57 6.35 14.98
CA THR A 155 -8.17 7.66 14.80
C THR A 155 -7.92 8.17 13.38
N ARG A 156 -8.75 9.13 12.94
CA ARG A 156 -8.53 9.90 11.71
C ARG A 156 -7.11 10.42 11.56
N ALA A 157 -6.57 11.03 12.62
CA ALA A 157 -5.22 11.60 12.62
C ALA A 157 -4.14 10.54 12.43
N GLN A 158 -4.27 9.39 13.11
CA GLN A 158 -3.34 8.26 12.94
C GLN A 158 -3.40 7.68 11.53
N PHE A 159 -4.60 7.52 10.97
CA PHE A 159 -4.76 6.98 9.61
C PHE A 159 -4.08 7.89 8.58
N LEU A 160 -4.23 9.21 8.67
CA LEU A 160 -3.58 10.17 7.77
C LEU A 160 -2.05 10.18 7.90
N ALA A 161 -1.54 10.12 9.14
CA ALA A 161 -0.12 10.30 9.44
C ALA A 161 0.74 9.08 9.08
N SER A 162 0.28 7.87 9.44
CA SER A 162 1.09 6.65 9.30
C SER A 162 0.54 5.67 8.27
N GLY A 163 -0.61 5.96 7.65
CA GLY A 163 -1.34 4.98 6.88
C GLY A 163 -1.79 3.82 7.76
N PHE A 164 -1.66 2.60 7.24
CA PHE A 164 -2.09 1.38 7.90
C PHE A 164 -1.07 0.27 7.67
N PRO A 165 -0.91 -0.69 8.59
CA PRO A 165 0.01 -1.81 8.41
C PRO A 165 -0.52 -2.80 7.37
N ALA A 166 0.40 -3.50 6.72
CA ALA A 166 0.08 -4.65 5.89
C ALA A 166 -0.63 -5.74 6.71
N GLU A 167 -1.42 -6.58 6.05
CA GLU A 167 -2.02 -7.78 6.66
C GLU A 167 -2.92 -7.48 7.87
N SER A 168 -3.47 -6.27 7.91
CA SER A 168 -4.32 -5.79 9.01
C SER A 168 -5.59 -5.14 8.47
N VAL A 169 -6.72 -5.44 9.11
CA VAL A 169 -7.98 -4.73 8.86
C VAL A 169 -8.00 -3.51 9.76
N VAL A 170 -8.01 -2.32 9.16
CA VAL A 170 -7.98 -1.05 9.88
C VAL A 170 -9.33 -0.36 9.78
N SER A 171 -9.98 -0.17 10.93
CA SER A 171 -11.20 0.61 11.07
C SER A 171 -10.85 2.06 11.44
N VAL A 172 -11.33 3.02 10.66
CA VAL A 172 -11.19 4.45 10.98
C VAL A 172 -12.26 4.83 11.99
N ALA A 173 -11.85 5.48 13.08
CA ALA A 173 -12.72 5.93 14.16
C ALA A 173 -12.63 7.45 14.36
N GLY A 174 -13.73 8.01 14.88
CA GLY A 174 -13.85 9.41 15.27
C GLY A 174 -13.06 9.75 16.51
#